data_AF-A0A8S8YI89-F1
#
_entry.id   AF-A0A8S8YI89-F1
#
_cell.length_a   1.000
_cell.length_b   1.000
_cell.length_c   1.000
_cell.angle_alpha   90.00
_cell.angle_beta   90.00
_cell.angle_gamma   90.00
#
_symmetry.space_group_name_H-M   'P 1'
#
loop_
_entity.id
_entity.type
_entity.pdbx_description
1 polymer ?
#
loop_
_entity_poly.entity_id
_entity_poly.type
_entity_poly.pdbx_seq_one_letter_code
_entity_poly.pdbx_strand_id
1 'polypeptide(L)'
;MGWNVHLDAAIPRCRGPHSAPGLDENDVAVFFVMMRFVIAGLLLLIFVPKTWRGLKDREVWKGGLILGVIVWGGFILQMLGLTDVTPAVSAFLTSLYVVFTALIGVALGMQKMTRFAILGVLLATFGAGWISGPPQLNFGLGEWLTVGCAFLFGAHIIATDRVTKVVDPIQVTATMLITVATLSGFRYIWRSQESSLVNLLLAERV
;
A
#
# COMPACT_ATOMS: atom_id res chain seq x y z
N MET A 1 22.51 -39.31 -5.33
CA MET A 1 23.16 -39.30 -4.00
C MET A 1 24.42 -38.46 -4.12
N GLY A 2 24.67 -37.35 -3.44
CA GLY A 2 23.90 -36.55 -2.51
C GLY A 2 24.54 -35.16 -2.54
N TRP A 3 23.72 -34.12 -2.70
CA TRP A 3 24.19 -32.74 -2.50
C TRP A 3 23.94 -32.41 -1.04
N ASN A 4 25.05 -32.27 -0.31
CA ASN A 4 25.09 -32.01 1.12
C ASN A 4 24.36 -30.70 1.46
N VAL A 5 23.22 -30.87 2.14
CA VAL A 5 22.53 -29.88 2.97
C VAL A 5 23.41 -29.57 4.17
N HIS A 6 24.34 -28.63 4.07
CA HIS A 6 25.08 -28.06 5.21
C HIS A 6 25.41 -26.58 4.90
N LEU A 7 24.37 -25.74 4.88
CA LEU A 7 24.47 -24.28 4.89
C LEU A 7 23.42 -23.69 5.85
N ASP A 8 23.19 -24.36 6.98
CA ASP A 8 22.51 -23.81 8.16
C ASP A 8 23.54 -23.28 9.16
N ALA A 9 24.44 -22.42 8.68
CA ALA A 9 25.37 -21.68 9.54
C ALA A 9 24.89 -20.24 9.65
N ALA A 10 24.01 -20.02 10.62
CA ALA A 10 23.88 -18.80 11.42
C ALA A 10 24.24 -17.49 10.70
N ILE A 11 23.25 -16.85 10.07
CA ILE A 11 23.24 -15.39 9.99
C ILE A 11 22.77 -14.92 11.37
N PRO A 12 23.64 -14.43 12.26
CA PRO A 12 23.17 -13.75 13.44
C PRO A 12 22.35 -12.56 12.94
N ARG A 13 21.06 -12.51 13.30
CA ARG A 13 20.33 -11.24 13.25
C ARG A 13 21.06 -10.33 14.23
N CYS A 14 21.97 -9.52 13.71
CA CYS A 14 22.47 -8.36 14.42
C CYS A 14 21.28 -7.42 14.61
N ARG A 15 20.45 -7.73 15.60
CA ARG A 15 19.53 -6.77 16.20
C ARG A 15 20.43 -5.80 16.96
N GLY A 16 21.03 -4.88 16.21
CA GLY A 16 21.92 -3.88 16.77
C GLY A 16 21.15 -3.07 17.82
N PRO A 17 21.77 -2.70 18.95
CA PRO A 17 21.20 -1.77 19.90
C PRO A 17 21.36 -0.35 19.33
N HIS A 18 20.69 -0.08 18.20
CA HIS A 18 20.45 1.28 17.75
C HIS A 18 18.94 1.53 17.77
N SER A 19 18.39 1.34 18.97
CA SER A 19 17.23 2.08 19.44
C SER A 19 17.64 3.55 19.52
N ALA A 20 17.61 4.25 18.37
CA ALA A 20 17.51 5.70 18.42
C ALA A 20 16.24 6.04 19.23
N PRO A 21 16.31 6.95 20.21
CA PRO A 21 15.14 7.27 21.02
C PRO A 21 14.08 7.91 20.14
N GLY A 22 12.93 7.25 19.98
CA GLY A 22 11.66 7.92 19.65
C GLY A 22 11.28 8.13 18.19
N LEU A 23 11.84 7.40 17.21
CA LEU A 23 11.28 7.36 15.86
C LEU A 23 10.90 5.92 15.52
N ASP A 24 9.60 5.66 15.41
CA ASP A 24 9.09 4.34 15.07
C ASP A 24 9.62 3.91 13.69
N GLU A 25 9.98 2.64 13.52
CA GLU A 25 10.40 2.07 12.21
C GLU A 25 9.37 2.33 11.09
N ASN A 26 8.12 2.59 11.48
CA ASN A 26 7.04 3.02 10.61
C ASN A 26 7.18 4.45 10.09
N ASP A 27 7.76 5.37 10.86
CA ASP A 27 7.93 6.78 10.48
C ASP A 27 8.89 6.92 9.29
N VAL A 28 9.98 6.15 9.27
CA VAL A 28 10.93 6.17 8.15
C VAL A 28 10.28 5.63 6.87
N ALA A 29 9.50 4.54 6.98
CA ALA A 29 8.78 3.98 5.84
C ALA A 29 7.75 4.97 5.29
N VAL A 30 6.98 5.62 6.16
CA VAL A 30 6.02 6.66 5.79
C VAL A 30 6.74 7.79 5.08
N PHE A 31 7.85 8.31 5.63
CA PHE A 31 8.62 9.39 5.02
C PHE A 31 9.10 9.08 3.59
N PHE A 32 9.66 7.88 3.36
CA PHE A 32 10.06 7.44 2.02
C PHE A 32 8.88 7.38 1.04
N VAL A 33 7.72 6.91 1.51
CA VAL A 33 6.49 6.86 0.73
C VAL A 33 5.97 8.27 0.43
N MET A 34 6.01 9.20 1.38
CA MET A 34 5.64 10.61 1.16
C MET A 34 6.52 11.21 0.07
N MET A 35 7.85 11.04 0.17
CA MET A 35 8.81 11.62 -0.77
C MET A 35 8.58 11.07 -2.19
N ARG A 36 8.31 9.77 -2.32
CA ARG A 36 7.97 9.15 -3.61
C ARG A 36 6.74 9.80 -4.25
N PHE A 37 5.67 10.01 -3.49
CA PHE A 37 4.43 10.60 -4.03
C PHE A 37 4.57 12.08 -4.35
N VAL A 38 5.32 12.84 -3.55
CA VAL A 38 5.60 14.25 -3.81
C VAL A 38 6.44 14.40 -5.09
N ILE A 39 7.52 13.63 -5.24
CA ILE A 39 8.35 13.66 -6.44
C ILE A 39 7.52 13.24 -7.67
N ALA A 40 6.74 12.16 -7.56
CA ALA A 40 5.87 11.71 -8.65
C ALA A 40 4.83 12.77 -9.04
N GLY A 41 4.20 13.42 -8.05
CA GLY A 41 3.22 14.49 -8.28
C GLY A 41 3.83 15.71 -8.96
N LEU A 42 5.01 16.17 -8.49
CA LEU A 42 5.73 17.29 -9.09
C LEU A 42 6.18 17.00 -10.52
N LEU A 43 6.79 15.84 -10.75
CA LEU A 43 7.21 15.44 -12.10
C LEU A 43 6.02 15.37 -13.06
N LEU A 44 4.90 14.78 -12.63
CA LEU A 44 3.71 14.66 -13.48
C LEU A 44 3.11 16.05 -13.80
N LEU A 45 3.08 16.96 -12.83
CA LEU A 45 2.54 18.32 -13.00
C LEU A 45 3.43 19.21 -13.90
N ILE A 46 4.75 18.98 -13.89
CA ILE A 46 5.73 19.68 -14.73
C ILE A 46 5.76 19.11 -16.16
N PHE A 47 5.82 17.78 -16.31
CA PHE A 47 5.99 17.15 -17.62
C PHE A 47 4.69 17.04 -18.42
N VAL A 48 3.52 17.08 -17.76
CA VAL A 48 2.23 16.91 -18.42
C VAL A 48 1.37 18.16 -18.23
N PRO A 49 1.40 19.13 -19.16
CA PRO A 49 0.62 20.37 -19.04
C PRO A 49 -0.89 20.14 -19.16
N LYS A 50 -1.32 19.00 -19.73
CA LYS A 50 -2.74 18.59 -19.77
C LYS A 50 -3.35 18.44 -18.38
N THR A 51 -2.53 18.15 -17.38
CA THR A 51 -2.91 17.96 -15.98
C THR A 51 -3.55 19.21 -15.37
N TRP A 52 -3.10 20.39 -15.79
CA TRP A 52 -3.58 21.68 -15.31
C TRP A 52 -5.05 21.97 -15.67
N ARG A 53 -5.55 21.37 -16.76
CA ARG A 53 -6.96 21.49 -17.15
C ARG A 53 -7.86 20.63 -16.27
N GLY A 54 -7.40 19.43 -15.92
CA GLY A 54 -8.14 18.53 -15.02
C GLY A 54 -8.24 19.02 -13.59
N LEU A 55 -7.28 19.82 -13.13
CA LEU A 55 -7.30 20.46 -11.80
C LEU A 55 -8.49 21.41 -11.58
N LYS A 56 -9.10 21.93 -12.66
CA LYS A 56 -10.29 22.81 -12.58
C LYS A 56 -11.61 22.04 -12.51
N ASP A 57 -11.63 20.76 -12.83
CA ASP A 57 -12.86 19.98 -12.91
C ASP A 57 -13.18 19.30 -11.57
N ARG A 58 -14.43 19.46 -11.12
CA ARG A 58 -14.92 18.86 -9.88
C ARG A 58 -15.08 17.34 -9.99
N GLU A 59 -15.33 16.81 -11.17
CA GLU A 59 -15.46 15.36 -11.37
C GLU A 59 -14.11 14.65 -11.28
N VAL A 60 -13.06 15.27 -11.84
CA VAL A 60 -11.67 14.81 -11.70
C VAL A 60 -11.26 14.78 -10.23
N TRP A 61 -11.57 15.83 -9.47
CA TRP A 61 -11.27 15.91 -8.03
C TRP A 61 -11.99 14.86 -7.20
N LYS A 62 -13.27 14.59 -7.47
CA LYS A 62 -14.00 13.52 -6.78
C LYS A 62 -13.37 12.16 -7.04
N GLY A 63 -13.03 11.87 -8.30
CA GLY A 63 -12.34 10.63 -8.67
C GLY A 63 -10.98 10.51 -7.99
N GLY A 64 -10.14 11.54 -8.12
CA GLY A 64 -8.81 11.60 -7.52
C GLY A 64 -8.83 11.48 -6.00
N LEU A 65 -9.83 12.08 -5.33
CA LEU A 65 -9.96 12.01 -3.88
C LEU A 65 -10.33 10.60 -3.41
N ILE A 66 -11.29 9.96 -4.07
CA ILE A 66 -11.69 8.58 -3.76
C ILE A 66 -10.51 7.62 -3.98
N LEU A 67 -9.86 7.70 -5.14
CA LEU A 67 -8.68 6.87 -5.45
C LEU A 67 -7.53 7.14 -4.46
N GLY A 68 -7.29 8.41 -4.15
CA GLY A 68 -6.22 8.86 -3.26
C GLY A 68 -6.40 8.37 -1.83
N VAL A 69 -7.63 8.42 -1.29
CA VAL A 69 -7.93 7.92 0.06
C VAL A 69 -7.75 6.41 0.14
N ILE A 70 -8.25 5.67 -0.86
CA ILE A 70 -8.15 4.20 -0.88
C ILE A 70 -6.68 3.77 -0.94
N VAL A 71 -5.91 4.35 -1.88
CA VAL A 71 -4.50 3.98 -2.04
C VAL A 71 -3.69 4.34 -0.79
N TRP A 72 -3.95 5.51 -0.19
CA TRP A 72 -3.27 5.94 1.03
C TRP A 72 -3.56 5.01 2.21
N GLY A 73 -4.82 4.60 2.39
CA GLY A 73 -5.19 3.60 3.38
C GLY A 73 -4.52 2.25 3.15
N GLY A 74 -4.43 1.80 1.89
CA GLY A 74 -3.69 0.60 1.50
C GLY A 74 -2.21 0.68 1.89
N PHE A 75 -1.55 1.80 1.58
CA PHE A 75 -0.14 2.00 1.97
C PHE A 75 0.10 1.98 3.48
N ILE A 76 -0.82 2.53 4.28
CA ILE A 76 -0.71 2.47 5.74
C ILE A 76 -0.79 1.02 6.24
N LEU A 77 -1.79 0.27 5.79
CA LEU A 77 -1.94 -1.13 6.18
C LEU A 77 -0.76 -1.98 5.71
N GLN A 78 -0.24 -1.70 4.52
CA GLN A 78 0.98 -2.32 4.02
C GLN A 78 2.15 -2.07 4.98
N MET A 79 2.40 -0.82 5.37
CA MET A 79 3.52 -0.48 6.24
C MET A 79 3.38 -1.13 7.63
N LEU A 80 2.18 -1.08 8.22
CA LEU A 80 1.89 -1.74 9.49
C LEU A 80 1.95 -3.28 9.40
N GLY A 81 1.67 -3.87 8.24
CA GLY A 81 1.77 -5.31 8.03
C GLY A 81 3.22 -5.79 7.94
N LEU A 82 4.11 -4.98 7.36
CA LEU A 82 5.53 -5.32 7.17
C LEU A 82 6.35 -5.35 8.46
N THR A 83 5.90 -4.70 9.54
CA THR A 83 6.59 -4.79 10.85
C THR A 83 6.45 -6.17 11.48
N ASP A 84 5.32 -6.84 11.24
CA ASP A 84 4.97 -8.09 11.90
C ASP A 84 5.10 -9.31 10.96
N VAL A 85 5.15 -9.10 9.64
CA VAL A 85 5.17 -10.17 8.63
C VAL A 85 6.43 -10.09 7.78
N THR A 86 6.98 -11.26 7.44
CA THR A 86 8.14 -11.31 6.52
C THR A 86 7.77 -10.73 5.15
N PRO A 87 8.70 -10.05 4.45
CA PRO A 87 8.44 -9.47 3.14
C PRO A 87 7.90 -10.49 2.11
N ALA A 88 8.34 -11.75 2.20
CA ALA A 88 7.87 -12.84 1.34
C ALA A 88 6.38 -13.18 1.59
N VAL A 89 5.99 -13.37 2.84
CA VAL A 89 4.57 -13.64 3.20
C VAL A 89 3.71 -12.43 2.90
N SER A 90 4.20 -11.20 3.14
CA SER A 90 3.46 -9.98 2.80
C SER A 90 3.23 -9.85 1.29
N ALA A 91 4.25 -10.11 0.47
CA ALA A 91 4.13 -10.10 -1.00
C ALA A 91 3.18 -11.21 -1.52
N PHE A 92 3.19 -12.38 -0.89
CA PHE A 92 2.24 -13.44 -1.17
C PHE A 92 0.80 -13.00 -0.86
N LEU A 93 0.55 -12.49 0.35
CA LEU A 93 -0.77 -12.04 0.78
C LEU A 93 -1.28 -10.86 -0.04
N THR A 94 -0.42 -9.93 -0.46
CA THR A 94 -0.85 -8.85 -1.35
C THR A 94 -1.24 -9.38 -2.70
N SER A 95 -0.57 -10.39 -3.28
CA SER A 95 -0.94 -10.94 -4.59
C SER A 95 -2.39 -11.47 -4.68
N LEU A 96 -3.03 -11.77 -3.53
CA LEU A 96 -4.47 -12.08 -3.45
C LEU A 96 -5.35 -10.89 -3.89
N TYR A 97 -4.81 -9.66 -3.99
CA TYR A 97 -5.55 -8.50 -4.52
C TYR A 97 -6.15 -8.79 -5.90
N VAL A 98 -5.49 -9.61 -6.73
CA VAL A 98 -6.00 -9.98 -8.07
C VAL A 98 -7.30 -10.78 -7.93
N VAL A 99 -7.35 -11.70 -6.97
CA VAL A 99 -8.54 -12.50 -6.65
C VAL A 99 -9.64 -11.60 -6.11
N PHE A 100 -9.32 -10.70 -5.16
CA PHE A 100 -10.29 -9.72 -4.66
C PHE A 100 -10.80 -8.79 -5.76
N THR A 101 -9.95 -8.34 -6.68
CA THR A 101 -10.32 -7.52 -7.83
C THR A 101 -11.36 -8.23 -8.69
N ALA A 102 -11.11 -9.50 -9.03
CA ALA A 102 -12.06 -10.30 -9.81
C ALA A 102 -13.38 -10.51 -9.05
N LEU A 103 -13.32 -10.83 -7.76
CA LEU A 103 -14.50 -11.02 -6.91
C LEU A 103 -15.35 -9.74 -6.83
N ILE A 104 -14.72 -8.60 -6.56
CA ILE A 104 -15.38 -7.29 -6.50
C ILE A 104 -15.98 -6.93 -7.86
N GLY A 105 -15.25 -7.17 -8.96
CA GLY A 105 -15.73 -6.92 -10.33
C GLY A 105 -16.98 -7.73 -10.69
N VAL A 106 -17.04 -9.00 -10.28
CA VAL A 106 -18.22 -9.86 -10.45
C VAL A 106 -19.37 -9.40 -9.55
N ALA A 107 -19.09 -9.11 -8.27
CA ALA A 107 -20.09 -8.64 -7.31
C ALA A 107 -20.77 -7.34 -7.75
N LEU A 108 -20.01 -6.46 -8.40
CA LEU A 108 -20.50 -5.19 -8.96
C LEU A 108 -21.17 -5.32 -10.34
N GLY A 109 -21.33 -6.54 -10.85
CA GLY A 109 -21.97 -6.81 -12.14
C GLY A 109 -21.18 -6.30 -13.35
N MET A 110 -19.91 -5.93 -13.19
CA MET A 110 -19.09 -5.33 -14.25
C MET A 110 -18.55 -6.37 -15.22
N GLN A 111 -18.39 -7.62 -14.77
CA GLN A 111 -17.90 -8.73 -15.58
C GLN A 111 -18.82 -9.93 -15.40
N LYS A 112 -19.26 -10.54 -16.52
CA LYS A 112 -19.82 -11.89 -16.47
C LYS A 112 -18.70 -12.84 -16.11
N MET A 113 -18.90 -13.63 -15.05
CA MET A 113 -17.93 -14.61 -14.57
C MET A 113 -17.65 -15.62 -15.68
N THR A 114 -16.61 -15.32 -16.46
CA THR A 114 -16.18 -16.12 -17.60
C THR A 114 -15.24 -17.20 -17.07
N ARG A 115 -15.25 -18.40 -17.67
CA ARG A 115 -14.38 -19.52 -17.25
C ARG A 115 -12.91 -19.11 -17.14
N PHE A 116 -12.47 -18.14 -17.94
CA PHE A 116 -11.13 -17.54 -17.89
C PHE A 116 -10.82 -16.77 -16.60
N ALA A 117 -11.81 -16.09 -15.98
CA ALA A 117 -11.60 -15.39 -14.71
C ALA A 117 -11.36 -16.37 -13.57
N ILE A 118 -12.10 -17.48 -13.55
CA ILE A 118 -11.91 -18.57 -12.57
C ILE A 118 -10.54 -19.23 -12.77
N LEU A 119 -10.16 -19.51 -14.02
CA LEU A 119 -8.84 -20.05 -14.35
C LEU A 119 -7.71 -19.10 -13.93
N GLY A 120 -7.88 -17.79 -14.15
CA GLY A 120 -6.93 -16.76 -13.73
C GLY A 120 -6.78 -16.69 -12.21
N VAL A 121 -7.87 -16.77 -11.45
CA VAL A 121 -7.86 -16.82 -9.99
C VAL A 121 -7.13 -18.07 -9.49
N LEU A 122 -7.43 -19.25 -10.06
CA LEU A 122 -6.77 -20.51 -9.68
C LEU A 122 -5.28 -20.47 -10.01
N LEU A 123 -4.90 -19.99 -11.19
CA LEU A 123 -3.52 -19.89 -11.62
C LEU A 123 -2.74 -18.87 -10.78
N ALA A 124 -3.34 -17.72 -10.45
CA ALA A 124 -2.74 -16.71 -9.57
C ALA A 124 -2.54 -17.26 -8.15
N THR A 125 -3.54 -17.97 -7.62
CA THR A 125 -3.44 -18.62 -6.29
C THR A 125 -2.32 -19.67 -6.27
N PHE A 126 -2.20 -20.46 -7.34
CA PHE A 126 -1.16 -21.48 -7.46
C PHE A 126 0.23 -20.88 -7.63
N GLY A 127 0.38 -19.86 -8.49
CA GLY A 127 1.63 -19.15 -8.70
C GLY A 127 2.12 -18.41 -7.46
N ALA A 128 1.19 -17.79 -6.72
CA ALA A 128 1.47 -17.17 -5.44
C ALA A 128 1.99 -18.23 -4.43
N GLY A 129 1.32 -19.39 -4.34
CA GLY A 129 1.71 -20.45 -3.41
C GLY A 129 3.04 -21.12 -3.76
N TRP A 130 3.45 -21.09 -5.02
CA TRP A 130 4.72 -21.65 -5.48
C TRP A 130 5.93 -20.73 -5.19
N ILE A 131 5.70 -19.43 -5.01
CA ILE A 131 6.77 -18.42 -4.92
C ILE A 131 7.51 -18.43 -3.58
N SER A 132 6.86 -18.91 -2.52
CA SER A 132 7.44 -18.98 -1.18
C SER A 132 7.23 -20.38 -0.65
N GLY A 133 8.33 -21.10 -0.36
CA GLY A 133 8.30 -22.35 0.40
C GLY A 133 7.50 -22.20 1.71
N PRO A 134 7.15 -23.31 2.39
CA PRO A 134 6.08 -23.40 3.39
C PRO A 134 6.01 -22.14 4.25
N PRO A 135 5.03 -21.25 3.98
CA PRO A 135 4.93 -20.01 4.72
C PRO A 135 4.61 -20.37 6.15
N GLN A 136 5.43 -19.88 7.08
CA GLN A 136 5.18 -19.98 8.50
C GLN A 136 4.06 -18.99 8.82
N LEU A 137 2.84 -19.32 8.43
CA LEU A 137 1.65 -18.51 8.66
C LEU A 137 1.30 -18.64 10.13
N ASN A 138 1.44 -17.55 10.88
CA ASN A 138 1.19 -17.55 12.33
C ASN A 138 -0.21 -16.99 12.68
N PHE A 139 -1.03 -16.70 11.67
CA PHE A 139 -2.29 -15.95 11.73
C PHE A 139 -2.22 -14.72 12.66
N GLY A 140 -1.10 -14.00 12.59
CA GLY A 140 -0.82 -12.82 13.39
C GLY A 140 -1.56 -11.58 12.88
N LEU A 141 -1.52 -10.51 13.68
CA LEU A 141 -2.15 -9.23 13.35
C LEU A 141 -1.67 -8.69 11.98
N GLY A 142 -0.36 -8.74 11.71
CA GLY A 142 0.19 -8.25 10.44
C GLY A 142 -0.28 -9.02 9.19
N GLU A 143 -0.62 -10.30 9.30
CA GLU A 143 -1.15 -11.07 8.16
C GLU A 143 -2.57 -10.62 7.82
N TRP A 144 -3.41 -10.39 8.84
CA TRP A 144 -4.73 -9.80 8.67
C TRP A 144 -4.68 -8.38 8.10
N LEU A 145 -3.74 -7.56 8.57
CA LEU A 145 -3.52 -6.21 8.01
C LEU A 145 -3.10 -6.29 6.54
N THR A 146 -2.25 -7.25 6.18
CA THR A 146 -1.82 -7.43 4.78
C THR A 146 -2.95 -7.93 3.89
N VAL A 147 -3.83 -8.81 4.39
CA VAL A 147 -5.05 -9.22 3.66
C VAL A 147 -5.99 -8.04 3.47
N GLY A 148 -6.18 -7.20 4.49
CA GLY A 148 -6.95 -5.97 4.39
C GLY A 148 -6.36 -5.00 3.36
N CYS A 149 -5.04 -4.89 3.30
CA CYS A 149 -4.32 -4.14 2.27
C CYS A 149 -4.62 -4.68 0.85
N ALA A 150 -4.55 -6.01 0.66
CA ALA A 150 -4.86 -6.65 -0.61
C ALA A 150 -6.29 -6.35 -1.08
N PHE A 151 -7.25 -6.34 -0.16
CA PHE A 151 -8.64 -5.97 -0.46
C PHE A 151 -8.76 -4.50 -0.92
N LEU A 152 -8.10 -3.56 -0.22
CA LEU A 152 -8.09 -2.15 -0.59
C LEU A 152 -7.44 -1.91 -1.96
N PHE A 153 -6.34 -2.58 -2.28
CA PHE A 153 -5.73 -2.50 -3.60
C PHE A 153 -6.65 -3.07 -4.69
N GLY A 154 -7.36 -4.17 -4.41
CA GLY A 154 -8.36 -4.70 -5.35
C GLY A 154 -9.52 -3.73 -5.58
N ALA A 155 -10.02 -3.11 -4.52
CA ALA A 155 -11.04 -2.06 -4.61
C ALA A 155 -10.53 -0.84 -5.39
N HIS A 156 -9.27 -0.43 -5.18
CA HIS A 156 -8.64 0.67 -5.90
C HIS A 156 -8.58 0.39 -7.41
N ILE A 157 -8.24 -0.83 -7.82
CA ILE A 157 -8.19 -1.19 -9.25
C ILE A 157 -9.57 -1.02 -9.90
N ILE A 158 -10.63 -1.55 -9.28
CA ILE A 158 -12.00 -1.42 -9.81
C ILE A 158 -12.49 0.04 -9.79
N ALA A 159 -12.19 0.77 -8.72
CA ALA A 159 -12.51 2.20 -8.63
C ALA A 159 -11.80 2.99 -9.74
N THR A 160 -10.54 2.67 -10.01
CA THR A 160 -9.77 3.29 -11.10
C THR A 160 -10.41 2.99 -12.45
N ASP A 161 -10.72 1.72 -12.75
CA ASP A 161 -11.38 1.33 -14.00
C ASP A 161 -12.68 2.11 -14.26
N ARG A 162 -13.49 2.34 -13.21
CA ARG A 162 -14.72 3.14 -13.32
C ARG A 162 -14.44 4.62 -13.53
N VAL A 163 -13.53 5.21 -12.78
CA VAL A 163 -13.24 6.64 -12.86
C VAL A 163 -12.58 6.99 -14.20
N THR A 164 -11.69 6.13 -14.72
CA THR A 164 -11.01 6.36 -16.00
C THR A 164 -11.92 6.21 -17.23
N LYS A 165 -13.12 5.64 -17.07
CA LYS A 165 -14.14 5.60 -18.14
C LYS A 165 -14.88 6.91 -18.30
N VAL A 166 -14.94 7.72 -17.25
CA VAL A 166 -15.65 9.01 -17.22
C VAL A 166 -14.68 10.17 -17.38
N VAL A 167 -13.46 10.03 -16.87
CA VAL A 167 -12.47 11.10 -16.76
C VAL A 167 -11.12 10.65 -17.32
N ASP A 168 -10.39 11.57 -17.95
CA ASP A 168 -9.02 11.32 -18.44
C ASP A 168 -8.10 10.74 -17.33
N PRO A 169 -7.47 9.56 -17.53
CA PRO A 169 -6.68 8.87 -16.52
C PRO A 169 -5.48 9.70 -16.03
N ILE A 170 -4.88 10.50 -16.91
CA ILE A 170 -3.75 11.38 -16.58
C ILE A 170 -4.18 12.46 -15.58
N GLN A 171 -5.37 13.03 -15.76
CA GLN A 171 -5.89 14.11 -14.92
C GLN A 171 -6.26 13.60 -13.52
N VAL A 172 -6.87 12.40 -13.47
CA VAL A 172 -7.22 11.72 -12.22
C VAL A 172 -5.97 11.29 -11.45
N THR A 173 -4.95 10.79 -12.13
CA THR A 173 -3.70 10.37 -11.47
C THR A 173 -3.02 11.54 -10.76
N ALA A 174 -3.05 12.72 -11.35
CA ALA A 174 -2.46 13.90 -10.72
C ALA A 174 -3.22 14.37 -9.47
N THR A 175 -4.56 14.45 -9.55
CA THR A 175 -5.38 14.82 -8.40
C THR A 175 -5.30 13.77 -7.30
N MET A 176 -5.20 12.49 -7.67
CA MET A 176 -4.90 11.38 -6.76
C MET A 176 -3.55 11.57 -6.06
N LEU A 177 -2.46 11.84 -6.79
CA LEU A 177 -1.13 12.08 -6.20
C LEU A 177 -1.12 13.29 -5.26
N ILE A 178 -1.82 14.37 -5.62
CA ILE A 178 -1.99 15.55 -4.75
C ILE A 178 -2.79 15.18 -3.49
N THR A 179 -3.87 14.41 -3.63
CA THR A 179 -4.68 13.95 -2.49
C THR A 179 -3.84 13.08 -1.56
N VAL A 180 -3.05 12.15 -2.10
CA VAL A 180 -2.14 11.32 -1.31
C VAL A 180 -1.11 12.20 -0.63
N ALA A 181 -0.45 13.12 -1.33
CA ALA A 181 0.57 14.02 -0.76
C ALA A 181 0.01 14.92 0.35
N THR A 182 -1.23 15.40 0.23
CA THR A 182 -1.89 16.22 1.25
C THR A 182 -2.28 15.40 2.48
N LEU A 183 -2.89 14.22 2.30
CA LEU A 183 -3.20 13.29 3.40
C LEU A 183 -1.94 12.85 4.17
N SER A 184 -0.90 12.56 3.40
CA SER A 184 0.46 12.24 3.82
C SER A 184 1.08 13.34 4.68
N GLY A 185 1.09 14.58 4.17
CA GLY A 185 1.57 15.74 4.91
C GLY A 185 0.73 16.02 6.16
N PHE A 186 -0.59 15.88 6.10
CA PHE A 186 -1.48 16.04 7.25
C PHE A 186 -1.18 15.03 8.35
N ARG A 187 -0.98 13.76 8.01
CA ARG A 187 -0.58 12.71 8.95
C ARG A 187 0.76 13.02 9.63
N TYR A 188 1.74 13.48 8.87
CA TYR A 188 3.05 13.86 9.38
C TYR A 188 2.97 15.05 10.35
N ILE A 189 2.19 16.08 10.01
CA ILE A 189 1.97 17.26 10.86
C ILE A 189 1.27 16.85 12.16
N TRP A 190 0.23 16.01 12.09
CA TRP A 190 -0.47 15.52 13.26
C TRP A 190 0.44 14.71 14.19
N ARG A 191 1.28 13.81 13.63
CA ARG A 191 2.27 13.04 14.38
C ARG A 191 3.28 13.96 15.08
N SER A 192 3.76 14.99 14.37
CA SER A 192 4.69 15.99 14.92
C SER A 192 4.10 16.76 16.10
N GLN A 193 2.81 17.07 16.05
CA GLN A 193 2.11 17.74 17.14
C GLN A 193 2.03 16.85 18.40
N GLU A 194 1.74 15.56 18.23
CA GLU A 194 1.61 14.63 19.36
C GLU A 194 2.94 14.38 20.07
N SER A 195 4.04 14.23 19.33
CA SER A 195 5.38 14.09 19.90
C SER A 195 5.81 15.32 20.70
N SER A 196 5.40 16.51 20.28
CA SER A 196 5.69 17.77 20.98
C SER A 196 4.96 17.86 22.33
N LEU A 197 3.72 17.39 22.40
CA LEU A 197 2.92 17.37 23.64
C LEU A 197 3.44 16.34 24.65
N VAL A 198 3.86 15.16 24.18
CA VAL A 198 4.46 14.13 25.06
C VAL A 198 5.78 14.61 25.66
N ASN A 199 6.63 15.28 24.87
CA ASN A 199 7.89 15.83 25.38
C ASN A 199 7.68 16.95 26.41
N LEU A 200 6.65 17.78 26.24
CA LEU A 200 6.29 18.81 27.23
C LEU A 200 5.74 18.20 28.53
N LEU A 201 4.89 17.17 28.45
CA LEU A 201 4.37 16.46 29.63
C LEU A 201 5.45 15.67 30.38
N LEU A 202 6.49 15.19 29.69
CA LEU A 202 7.66 14.57 30.33
C LEU A 202 8.59 15.62 30.96
N ALA A 203 8.74 16.80 30.34
CA ALA A 203 9.52 17.91 30.89
C ALA A 203 8.87 18.55 32.13
N GLU A 204 7.55 18.50 32.27
CA GLU A 204 6.82 18.99 33.44
C GLU A 204 6.78 17.96 34.60
N ARG A 205 7.17 16.70 34.34
CA ARG A 205 7.27 15.63 35.36
C ARG A 205 8.69 15.39 35.90
N VAL A 206 9.70 16.14 35.45
CA VAL A 206 11.10 16.12 35.93
C VAL A 206 11.37 17.38 36.73
#